data_AF-A0A433PFR7-F1
#
_entry.id   AF-A0A433PFR7-F1
#
_cell.length_a   1.000
_cell.length_b   1.000
_cell.length_c   1.000
_cell.angle_alpha   90.00
_cell.angle_beta   90.00
_cell.angle_gamma   90.00
#
_symmetry.space_group_name_H-M   'P 1'
#
loop_
_entity.id
_entity.type
_entity.pdbx_description
1 polymer ?
#
loop_
_entity_poly.entity_id
_entity_poly.type
_entity_poly.pdbx_seq_one_letter_code
_entity_poly.pdbx_strand_id
1 'polypeptide(L)'
;MGLTLLPEDIILNVFKNLSNPQSFSQASRHLYGLSKEPRFKAHWLVHHFGPRYALYYAILRMPHLCNDALLSTLVNCGAIVPRYLVQMIVQSYNGPRRYSTDIDSTSTPLDDATSRLPFTGYAYIVSHAWRHYGDIWDARQANDFSLFIKYAGYRDPEYRNMDLLKELIHTYGFIPVPLPGAPVMRNIILLARDEPAIFAHFSVPFRCDRLVRKRTWESVLLFIATYTSEPREPDRRALLFSAINRCLGEGPLEFDDKAVFKTTFVDTFSKQREEHPIMAILKQVCEEVTLTFSIVEAAREILEARNLGWYINTQLAGFLGLERVERIGDGMELTAGNRGNNSARSNGMWAWS
;
A
#
# COMPACT_ATOMS: atom_id res chain seq x y z
N MET A 1 -34.47 7.88 20.88
CA MET A 1 -34.35 6.40 20.96
C MET A 1 -32.87 6.05 20.89
N GLY A 2 -32.35 5.27 21.84
CA GLY A 2 -30.93 4.90 21.88
C GLY A 2 -30.60 3.78 20.88
N LEU A 3 -29.39 3.77 20.33
CA LEU A 3 -28.89 2.77 19.37
C LEU A 3 -29.00 1.33 19.88
N THR A 4 -29.04 1.14 21.21
CA THR A 4 -29.13 -0.15 21.91
C THR A 4 -30.51 -0.79 21.88
N LEU A 5 -31.54 -0.09 21.38
CA LEU A 5 -32.90 -0.62 21.24
C LEU A 5 -33.20 -1.10 19.82
N LEU A 6 -32.24 -0.96 18.90
CA LEU A 6 -32.38 -1.40 17.52
C LEU A 6 -32.15 -2.91 17.40
N PRO A 7 -32.79 -3.59 16.44
CA PRO A 7 -32.46 -4.98 16.12
C PRO A 7 -30.99 -5.13 15.72
N GLU A 8 -30.36 -6.25 16.10
CA GLU A 8 -28.94 -6.51 15.83
C GLU A 8 -28.57 -6.42 14.35
N ASP A 9 -29.46 -6.81 13.44
CA ASP A 9 -29.21 -6.70 11.99
C ASP A 9 -29.08 -5.25 11.52
N ILE A 10 -29.84 -4.32 12.12
CA ILE A 10 -29.71 -2.90 11.84
C ILE A 10 -28.39 -2.39 12.41
N ILE A 11 -28.04 -2.81 13.63
CA ILE A 11 -26.78 -2.46 14.27
C ILE A 11 -25.59 -2.98 13.46
N LEU A 12 -25.66 -4.20 12.92
CA LEU A 12 -24.66 -4.80 12.04
C LEU A 12 -24.50 -4.02 10.74
N ASN A 13 -25.61 -3.56 10.14
CA ASN A 13 -25.57 -2.71 8.96
C ASN A 13 -24.93 -1.35 9.25
N VAL A 14 -25.15 -0.77 10.42
CA VAL A 14 -24.41 0.44 10.84
C VAL A 14 -22.93 0.11 11.02
N PHE A 15 -22.62 -0.95 11.78
CA PHE A 15 -21.26 -1.36 12.12
C PHE A 15 -20.38 -1.59 10.89
N LYS A 16 -20.87 -2.32 9.89
CA LYS A 16 -20.09 -2.64 8.69
C LYS A 16 -19.76 -1.42 7.82
N ASN A 17 -20.46 -0.30 7.99
CA ASN A 17 -20.22 0.96 7.28
C ASN A 17 -19.26 1.91 8.01
N LEU A 18 -18.81 1.55 9.21
CA LEU A 18 -17.89 2.39 9.98
C LEU A 18 -16.46 2.24 9.45
N SER A 19 -15.81 3.36 9.15
CA SER A 19 -14.38 3.40 8.83
C SER A 19 -13.52 2.89 9.99
N ASN A 20 -13.89 3.23 11.23
CA ASN A 20 -13.23 2.75 12.42
C ASN A 20 -14.22 2.08 13.40
N PRO A 21 -14.21 0.74 13.53
CA PRO A 21 -15.10 0.02 14.45
C PRO A 21 -14.77 0.27 15.94
N GLN A 22 -13.61 0.85 16.26
CA GLN A 22 -13.20 1.08 17.65
C GLN A 22 -14.12 2.08 18.35
N SER A 23 -14.50 3.18 17.69
CA SER A 23 -15.41 4.19 18.27
C SER A 23 -16.76 3.60 18.64
N PHE A 24 -17.24 2.62 17.87
CA PHE A 24 -18.48 1.91 18.16
C PHE A 24 -18.37 1.03 19.40
N SER A 25 -17.23 0.34 19.56
CA SER A 25 -16.97 -0.49 20.75
C SER A 25 -16.85 0.35 22.04
N GLN A 26 -16.49 1.62 21.94
CA GLN A 26 -16.32 2.52 23.08
C GLN A 26 -17.62 3.23 23.51
N ALA A 27 -18.66 3.22 22.66
CA ALA A 27 -19.89 3.97 22.91
C ALA A 27 -20.78 3.36 24.00
N SER A 28 -20.85 2.03 24.12
CA SER A 28 -21.59 1.36 25.21
C SER A 28 -21.14 -0.08 25.44
N ARG A 29 -21.46 -0.65 26.62
CA ARG A 29 -21.16 -2.06 26.95
C ARG A 29 -21.83 -3.05 26.02
N HIS A 30 -23.05 -2.76 25.56
CA HIS A 30 -23.77 -3.61 24.62
C HIS A 30 -23.08 -3.63 23.24
N LEU A 31 -22.73 -2.45 22.72
CA LEU A 31 -22.03 -2.33 21.44
C LEU A 31 -20.61 -2.92 21.51
N TYR A 32 -19.94 -2.80 22.66
CA TYR A 32 -18.69 -3.51 22.93
C TYR A 32 -18.86 -5.03 22.81
N GLY A 33 -19.91 -5.60 23.39
CA GLY A 33 -20.25 -7.02 23.27
C GLY A 33 -20.42 -7.45 21.81
N LEU A 34 -21.28 -6.75 21.06
CA LEU A 34 -21.52 -7.03 19.64
C LEU A 34 -20.24 -6.91 18.80
N SER A 35 -19.41 -5.89 19.05
CA SER A 35 -18.16 -5.69 18.31
C SER A 35 -17.15 -6.84 18.47
N LYS A 36 -17.27 -7.64 19.54
CA LYS A 36 -16.44 -8.81 19.76
C LYS A 36 -16.90 -10.04 18.99
N GLU A 37 -18.16 -10.07 18.56
CA GLU A 37 -18.71 -11.24 17.89
C GLU A 37 -18.03 -11.49 16.53
N PRO A 38 -17.76 -12.77 16.19
CA PRO A 38 -17.20 -13.13 14.89
C PRO A 38 -18.00 -12.59 13.70
N ARG A 39 -19.34 -12.59 13.81
CA ARG A 39 -20.26 -12.11 12.76
C ARG A 39 -20.01 -10.65 12.41
N PHE A 40 -19.92 -9.77 13.41
CA PHE A 40 -19.68 -8.33 13.20
C PHE A 40 -18.33 -8.08 12.51
N LYS A 41 -17.27 -8.73 13.00
CA LYS A 41 -15.93 -8.62 12.41
C LYS A 41 -15.89 -9.14 10.98
N ALA A 42 -16.47 -10.31 10.72
CA ALA A 42 -16.50 -10.92 9.40
C ALA A 42 -17.21 -10.02 8.38
N HIS A 43 -18.40 -9.51 8.71
CA HIS A 43 -19.13 -8.59 7.84
C HIS A 43 -18.36 -7.28 7.61
N TRP A 44 -17.73 -6.72 8.64
CA TRP A 44 -16.92 -5.51 8.48
C TRP A 44 -15.70 -5.73 7.58
N LEU A 45 -14.97 -6.84 7.76
CA LEU A 45 -13.80 -7.21 6.96
C LEU A 45 -14.16 -7.44 5.49
N VAL A 46 -15.24 -8.20 5.22
CA VAL A 46 -15.72 -8.45 3.85
C VAL A 46 -16.24 -7.17 3.20
N HIS A 47 -16.93 -6.31 3.96
CA HIS A 47 -17.43 -5.04 3.43
C HIS A 47 -16.30 -4.06 3.05
N HIS A 48 -15.27 -3.94 3.90
CA HIS A 48 -14.19 -2.96 3.69
C HIS A 48 -13.12 -3.43 2.71
N PHE A 49 -12.72 -4.70 2.79
CA PHE A 49 -11.63 -5.23 1.96
C PHE A 49 -12.11 -6.06 0.78
N GLY A 50 -13.40 -6.40 0.75
CA GLY A 50 -13.97 -7.29 -0.23
C GLY A 50 -13.69 -8.77 0.08
N PRO A 51 -14.44 -9.69 -0.57
CA PRO A 51 -14.30 -11.14 -0.43
C PRO A 51 -12.86 -11.65 -0.50
N ARG A 52 -12.08 -11.10 -1.43
CA ARG A 52 -10.74 -11.61 -1.79
C ARG A 52 -9.66 -11.29 -0.74
N TYR A 53 -9.82 -10.19 -0.02
CA TYR A 53 -8.79 -9.67 0.91
C TYR A 53 -9.18 -9.77 2.37
N ALA A 54 -10.45 -10.04 2.67
CA ALA A 54 -10.95 -10.11 4.03
C ALA A 54 -10.11 -11.03 4.93
N LEU A 55 -9.76 -12.22 4.45
CA LEU A 55 -8.93 -13.16 5.20
C LEU A 55 -7.50 -12.64 5.43
N TYR A 56 -6.87 -12.08 4.39
CA TYR A 56 -5.52 -11.52 4.50
C TYR A 56 -5.46 -10.43 5.57
N TYR A 57 -6.38 -9.46 5.53
CA TYR A 57 -6.39 -8.38 6.51
C TYR A 57 -6.88 -8.81 7.90
N ALA A 58 -7.71 -9.85 8.00
CA ALA A 58 -8.03 -10.46 9.30
C ALA A 58 -6.75 -10.97 9.99
N ILE A 59 -5.95 -11.75 9.26
CA ILE A 59 -4.70 -12.30 9.78
C ILE A 59 -3.71 -11.17 10.09
N LEU A 60 -3.54 -10.21 9.18
CA LEU A 60 -2.57 -9.13 9.36
C LEU A 60 -2.90 -8.21 10.54
N ARG A 61 -4.18 -7.85 10.73
CA ARG A 61 -4.61 -6.87 11.75
C ARG A 61 -4.97 -7.51 13.09
N MET A 62 -5.49 -8.74 13.09
CA MET A 62 -6.00 -9.42 14.28
C MET A 62 -5.68 -10.92 14.30
N PRO A 63 -4.40 -11.31 14.21
CA PRO A 63 -4.01 -12.71 14.05
C PRO A 63 -4.52 -13.61 15.19
N HIS A 64 -4.44 -13.12 16.42
CA HIS A 64 -4.87 -13.84 17.63
C HIS A 64 -6.38 -14.13 17.70
N LEU A 65 -7.20 -13.43 16.91
CA LEU A 65 -8.65 -13.65 16.84
C LEU A 65 -9.05 -14.60 15.71
N CYS A 66 -8.13 -14.92 14.80
CA CYS A 66 -8.37 -15.77 13.64
C CYS A 66 -8.39 -17.25 14.04
N ASN A 67 -9.34 -17.65 14.88
CA ASN A 67 -9.65 -19.04 15.17
C ASN A 67 -10.65 -19.61 14.15
N ASP A 68 -10.93 -20.90 14.23
CA ASP A 68 -11.90 -21.62 13.40
C ASP A 68 -13.29 -20.94 13.39
N ALA A 69 -13.76 -20.41 14.53
CA ALA A 69 -15.04 -19.71 14.59
C ALA A 69 -15.06 -18.42 13.73
N LEU A 70 -14.04 -17.56 13.85
CA LEU A 70 -13.97 -16.34 13.04
C LEU A 70 -13.74 -16.65 11.56
N LEU A 71 -12.85 -17.60 11.26
CA LEU A 71 -12.49 -17.93 9.89
C LEU A 71 -13.62 -18.64 9.14
N SER A 72 -14.35 -19.54 9.79
CA SER A 72 -15.57 -20.12 9.21
C SER A 72 -16.66 -19.08 8.98
N THR A 73 -16.84 -18.15 9.93
CA THR A 73 -17.79 -17.04 9.75
C THR A 73 -17.40 -16.15 8.58
N LEU A 74 -16.10 -15.82 8.41
CA LEU A 74 -15.60 -15.05 7.27
C LEU A 74 -15.93 -15.73 5.93
N VAL A 75 -15.65 -17.03 5.81
CA VAL A 75 -15.95 -17.79 4.60
C VAL A 75 -17.46 -17.83 4.35
N ASN A 76 -18.28 -18.04 5.39
CA ASN A 76 -19.74 -18.01 5.27
C ASN A 76 -20.28 -16.63 4.86
N CYS A 77 -19.58 -15.55 5.22
CA CYS A 77 -19.87 -14.19 4.74
C CYS A 77 -19.36 -13.92 3.31
N GLY A 78 -18.79 -14.92 2.63
CA GLY A 78 -18.32 -14.83 1.26
C GLY A 78 -16.83 -14.51 1.11
N ALA A 79 -16.03 -14.54 2.18
CA ALA A 79 -14.59 -14.40 2.05
C ALA A 79 -13.99 -15.59 1.28
N ILE A 80 -13.07 -15.29 0.36
CA ILE A 80 -12.29 -16.28 -0.37
C ILE A 80 -11.05 -16.62 0.45
N VAL A 81 -10.57 -17.85 0.35
CA VAL A 81 -9.27 -18.29 0.87
C VAL A 81 -8.29 -18.35 -0.31
N PRO A 82 -7.50 -17.29 -0.59
CA PRO A 82 -6.61 -17.27 -1.76
C PRO A 82 -5.52 -18.33 -1.64
N ARG A 83 -5.28 -19.12 -2.69
CA ARG A 83 -4.26 -20.18 -2.66
C ARG A 83 -2.87 -19.62 -2.36
N TYR A 84 -2.50 -18.48 -2.94
CA TYR A 84 -1.25 -17.79 -2.64
C TYR A 84 -1.09 -17.45 -1.14
N LEU A 85 -2.15 -16.97 -0.48
CA LEU A 85 -2.08 -16.65 0.95
C LEU A 85 -1.79 -17.91 1.78
N VAL A 86 -2.40 -19.03 1.42
CA VAL A 86 -2.16 -20.32 2.07
C VAL A 86 -0.72 -20.78 1.86
N GLN A 87 -0.21 -20.69 0.63
CA GLN A 87 1.19 -20.98 0.32
C GLN A 87 2.14 -20.16 1.21
N MET A 88 1.85 -18.87 1.40
CA MET A 88 2.64 -18.00 2.29
C MET A 88 2.55 -18.42 3.75
N ILE A 89 1.34 -18.68 4.28
CA ILE A 89 1.15 -19.12 5.66
C ILE A 89 1.90 -20.42 5.95
N VAL A 90 1.80 -21.40 5.04
CA VAL A 90 2.51 -22.69 5.16
C VAL A 90 4.02 -22.50 5.08
N GLN A 91 4.51 -21.60 4.22
CA GLN A 91 5.93 -21.27 4.16
C GLN A 91 6.42 -20.61 5.45
N SER A 92 5.70 -19.62 5.97
CA SER A 92 6.05 -18.92 7.21
C SER A 92 6.06 -19.86 8.42
N TYR A 93 5.17 -20.87 8.45
CA TYR A 93 5.12 -21.86 9.53
C TYR A 93 6.34 -22.79 9.56
N ASN A 94 6.92 -23.09 8.38
CA ASN A 94 8.09 -23.96 8.24
C ASN A 94 9.44 -23.23 8.47
N GLY A 95 9.42 -21.97 8.91
CA GLY A 95 10.59 -21.12 9.17
C GLY A 95 10.72 -19.95 8.17
N PRO A 96 11.62 -18.98 8.45
CA PRO A 96 11.81 -17.80 7.59
C PRO A 96 12.10 -18.22 6.14
N ARG A 97 11.48 -17.48 5.20
CA ARG A 97 11.35 -17.79 3.77
C ARG A 97 12.65 -18.34 3.16
N ARG A 98 12.68 -19.65 2.84
CA ARG A 98 13.81 -20.31 2.15
C ARG A 98 14.07 -19.84 0.70
N TYR A 99 13.31 -18.87 0.20
CA TYR A 99 13.47 -18.29 -1.13
C TYR A 99 14.19 -16.94 -1.14
N SER A 100 14.62 -16.41 0.01
CA SER A 100 15.51 -15.26 0.02
C SER A 100 16.95 -15.75 -0.08
N THR A 101 17.54 -15.66 -1.27
CA THR A 101 18.99 -15.76 -1.47
C THR A 101 19.76 -14.56 -0.90
N ASP A 102 19.07 -13.58 -0.31
CA ASP A 102 19.67 -12.40 0.29
C ASP A 102 19.67 -12.45 1.82
N ILE A 103 20.84 -12.09 2.35
CA ILE A 103 21.34 -12.17 3.74
C ILE A 103 20.55 -11.29 4.73
N ASP A 104 19.61 -10.47 4.26
CA ASP A 104 18.73 -9.65 5.10
C ASP A 104 17.30 -10.21 5.12
N SER A 105 17.14 -11.44 5.61
CA SER A 105 15.85 -12.10 5.84
C SER A 105 15.06 -11.41 6.96
N THR A 106 14.62 -10.18 6.72
CA THR A 106 13.74 -9.44 7.62
C THR A 106 12.36 -10.08 7.57
N SER A 107 11.85 -10.45 8.75
CA SER A 107 10.49 -10.95 8.92
C SER A 107 9.50 -9.99 8.26
N THR A 108 8.62 -10.50 7.40
CA THR A 108 7.58 -9.66 6.81
C THR A 108 6.44 -9.47 7.81
N PRO A 109 5.63 -8.41 7.68
CA PRO A 109 4.45 -8.23 8.54
C PRO A 109 3.50 -9.43 8.56
N LEU A 110 3.42 -10.18 7.45
CA LEU A 110 2.64 -11.42 7.41
C LEU A 110 3.30 -12.57 8.19
N ASP A 111 4.63 -12.68 8.16
CA ASP A 111 5.35 -13.70 8.93
C ASP A 111 5.12 -13.48 10.44
N ASP A 112 5.20 -12.22 10.89
CA ASP A 112 4.91 -11.81 12.27
C ASP A 112 3.42 -11.97 12.66
N ALA A 113 2.51 -11.80 11.70
CA ALA A 113 1.09 -12.07 11.92
C ALA A 113 0.82 -13.57 12.03
N THR A 114 1.41 -14.36 11.14
CA THR A 114 1.23 -15.81 11.06
C THR A 114 1.78 -16.50 12.30
N SER A 115 2.89 -16.03 12.87
CA SER A 115 3.44 -16.57 14.13
C SER A 115 2.51 -16.40 15.34
N ARG A 116 1.53 -15.49 15.26
CA ARG A 116 0.52 -15.23 16.29
C ARG A 116 -0.85 -15.85 15.96
N LEU A 117 -0.94 -16.58 14.85
CA LEU A 117 -2.18 -17.24 14.43
C LEU A 117 -2.48 -18.44 15.35
N PRO A 118 -3.69 -18.55 15.93
CA PRO A 118 -4.08 -19.75 16.67
C PRO A 118 -4.00 -21.00 15.80
N PHE A 119 -3.57 -22.12 16.38
CA PHE A 119 -3.45 -23.38 15.65
C PHE A 119 -4.78 -23.82 15.01
N THR A 120 -5.91 -23.60 15.68
CA THR A 120 -7.24 -23.90 15.11
C THR A 120 -7.52 -23.09 13.84
N GLY A 121 -7.06 -21.84 13.81
CA GLY A 121 -7.13 -20.98 12.62
C GLY A 121 -6.25 -21.48 11.48
N TYR A 122 -5.00 -21.80 11.79
CA TYR A 122 -4.07 -22.38 10.82
C TYR A 122 -4.64 -23.67 10.21
N ALA A 123 -5.07 -24.60 11.05
CA ALA A 123 -5.64 -25.88 10.61
C ALA A 123 -6.90 -25.68 9.75
N TYR A 124 -7.77 -24.71 10.12
CA TYR A 124 -8.94 -24.35 9.32
C TYR A 124 -8.54 -23.89 7.91
N ILE A 125 -7.59 -22.95 7.79
CA ILE A 125 -7.16 -22.39 6.50
C ILE A 125 -6.57 -23.48 5.61
N VAL A 126 -5.65 -24.28 6.14
CA VAL A 126 -4.98 -25.34 5.37
C VAL A 126 -5.97 -26.43 4.96
N SER A 127 -6.85 -26.87 5.87
CA SER A 127 -7.88 -27.87 5.57
C SER A 127 -8.87 -27.36 4.52
N HIS A 128 -9.30 -26.11 4.63
CA HIS A 128 -10.18 -25.48 3.65
C HIS A 128 -9.52 -25.39 2.27
N ALA A 129 -8.26 -24.96 2.22
CA ALA A 129 -7.50 -24.86 0.98
C ALA A 129 -7.29 -26.23 0.32
N TRP A 130 -6.95 -27.26 1.09
CA TRP A 130 -6.80 -28.62 0.58
C TRP A 130 -8.08 -29.17 -0.02
N ARG A 131 -9.24 -28.95 0.62
CA ARG A 131 -10.53 -29.38 0.08
C ARG A 131 -10.91 -28.66 -1.21
N HIS A 132 -10.49 -27.40 -1.37
CA HIS A 132 -10.89 -26.58 -2.51
C HIS A 132 -9.93 -26.69 -3.70
N TYR A 133 -8.63 -26.75 -3.44
CA TYR A 133 -7.58 -26.72 -4.46
C TYR A 133 -6.83 -28.05 -4.61
N GLY A 134 -6.94 -28.97 -3.65
CA GLY A 134 -6.05 -30.13 -3.55
C GLY A 134 -4.65 -29.68 -3.14
N ASP A 135 -3.65 -30.09 -3.92
CA ASP A 135 -2.30 -29.59 -3.73
C ASP A 135 -2.26 -28.07 -3.96
N ILE A 136 -1.82 -27.34 -2.93
CA ILE A 136 -1.70 -25.89 -2.99
C ILE A 136 -0.49 -25.46 -3.80
N TRP A 137 0.44 -26.37 -4.10
CA TRP A 137 1.62 -26.12 -4.93
C TRP A 137 1.36 -26.55 -6.37
N ASP A 138 1.98 -25.83 -7.31
CA ASP A 138 2.04 -26.32 -8.70
C ASP A 138 2.91 -27.59 -8.78
N ALA A 139 2.77 -28.37 -9.86
CA ALA A 139 3.54 -29.59 -10.10
C ALA A 139 5.07 -29.39 -9.98
N ARG A 140 5.55 -28.16 -10.16
CA ARG A 140 6.96 -27.75 -10.01
C ARG A 140 7.30 -27.07 -8.68
N GLN A 141 6.42 -27.14 -7.69
CA GLN A 141 6.54 -26.43 -6.40
C GLN A 141 6.61 -24.89 -6.54
N ALA A 142 6.14 -24.36 -7.67
CA ALA A 142 6.04 -22.92 -7.89
C ALA A 142 4.90 -22.34 -7.04
N ASN A 143 5.16 -21.19 -6.41
CA ASN A 143 4.10 -20.43 -5.75
C ASN A 143 3.34 -19.58 -6.77
N ASP A 144 2.11 -19.21 -6.44
CA ASP A 144 1.21 -18.48 -7.33
C ASP A 144 1.79 -17.12 -7.73
N PHE A 145 2.60 -16.50 -6.88
CA PHE A 145 3.25 -15.25 -7.24
C PHE A 145 4.29 -15.41 -8.34
N SER A 146 5.09 -16.48 -8.31
CA SER A 146 6.03 -16.79 -9.39
C SER A 146 5.30 -17.10 -10.70
N LEU A 147 4.13 -17.75 -10.61
CA LEU A 147 3.24 -17.97 -11.76
C LEU A 147 2.64 -16.66 -12.28
N PHE A 148 2.19 -15.77 -11.40
CA PHE A 148 1.72 -14.43 -11.77
C PHE A 148 2.79 -13.67 -12.54
N ILE A 149 4.03 -13.66 -12.03
CA ILE A 149 5.18 -13.03 -12.67
C ILE A 149 5.48 -13.64 -14.05
N LYS A 150 5.42 -14.96 -14.17
CA LYS A 150 5.60 -15.68 -15.42
C LYS A 150 4.50 -15.33 -16.42
N TYR A 151 3.24 -15.51 -16.05
CA TYR A 151 2.08 -15.35 -16.94
C TYR A 151 1.78 -13.90 -17.30
N ALA A 152 2.19 -12.94 -16.46
CA ALA A 152 2.20 -11.52 -16.82
C ALA A 152 3.27 -11.17 -17.86
N GLY A 153 4.19 -12.10 -18.20
CA GLY A 153 5.27 -11.87 -19.15
C GLY A 153 6.35 -10.94 -18.61
N TYR A 154 6.56 -10.90 -17.28
CA TYR A 154 7.47 -9.91 -16.68
C TYR A 154 8.94 -10.12 -17.09
N ARG A 155 9.43 -11.35 -16.94
CA ARG A 155 10.83 -11.68 -17.22
C ARG A 155 11.07 -11.92 -18.71
N ASP A 156 10.05 -12.41 -19.38
CA ASP A 156 10.09 -12.79 -20.78
C ASP A 156 8.67 -12.68 -21.36
N PRO A 157 8.45 -11.84 -22.39
CA PRO A 157 7.17 -11.75 -23.08
C PRO A 157 6.68 -13.08 -23.64
N GLU A 158 7.56 -14.03 -23.95
CA GLU A 158 7.19 -15.36 -24.47
C GLU A 158 6.37 -16.18 -23.45
N TYR A 159 6.55 -15.92 -22.15
CA TYR A 159 5.76 -16.58 -21.11
C TYR A 159 4.44 -15.89 -20.80
N ARG A 160 4.12 -14.75 -21.46
CA ARG A 160 2.85 -14.05 -21.25
C ARG A 160 1.70 -14.97 -21.66
N ASN A 161 0.83 -15.26 -20.70
CA ASN A 161 -0.36 -16.08 -20.93
C ASN A 161 -1.53 -15.51 -20.14
N MET A 162 -2.39 -14.78 -20.83
CA MET A 162 -3.50 -14.06 -20.21
C MET A 162 -4.59 -15.00 -19.69
N ASP A 163 -4.77 -16.17 -20.29
CA ASP A 163 -5.79 -17.13 -19.85
C ASP A 163 -5.36 -17.80 -18.54
N LEU A 164 -4.10 -18.20 -18.42
CA LEU A 164 -3.55 -18.73 -17.17
C LEU A 164 -3.49 -17.65 -16.08
N LEU A 165 -3.23 -16.39 -16.44
CA LEU A 165 -3.28 -15.28 -15.50
C LEU A 165 -4.71 -15.03 -14.99
N LYS A 166 -5.71 -15.07 -15.88
CA LYS A 166 -7.12 -14.98 -15.51
C LYS A 166 -7.54 -16.16 -14.63
N GLU A 167 -7.11 -17.37 -14.96
CA GLU A 167 -7.35 -18.55 -14.13
C GLU A 167 -6.75 -18.38 -12.72
N LEU A 168 -5.52 -17.89 -12.62
CA LEU A 168 -4.87 -17.58 -11.34
C LEU A 168 -5.70 -16.61 -10.49
N ILE A 169 -6.25 -15.58 -11.13
CA ILE A 169 -7.02 -14.52 -10.46
C ILE A 169 -8.45 -14.98 -10.14
N HIS A 170 -9.14 -15.68 -11.02
CA HIS A 170 -10.55 -16.03 -10.86
C HIS A 170 -10.74 -17.34 -10.12
N THR A 171 -9.99 -18.38 -10.48
CA THR A 171 -10.13 -19.73 -9.92
C THR A 171 -9.41 -19.83 -8.58
N TYR A 172 -8.18 -19.33 -8.49
CA TYR A 172 -7.36 -19.46 -7.28
C TYR A 172 -7.43 -18.24 -6.35
N GLY A 173 -8.26 -17.26 -6.70
CA GLY A 173 -8.50 -16.06 -5.92
C GLY A 173 -7.24 -15.21 -5.70
N PHE A 174 -6.25 -15.29 -6.60
CA PHE A 174 -4.93 -14.71 -6.40
C PHE A 174 -4.98 -13.25 -5.98
N ILE A 175 -4.12 -12.92 -5.02
CA ILE A 175 -3.86 -11.57 -4.55
C ILE A 175 -2.34 -11.35 -4.55
N PRO A 176 -1.83 -10.22 -5.06
CA PRO A 176 -0.40 -9.94 -5.04
C PRO A 176 0.04 -9.42 -3.67
N VAL A 177 -0.45 -10.01 -2.57
CA VAL A 177 -0.03 -9.66 -1.20
C VAL A 177 0.20 -10.92 -0.37
N PRO A 178 1.27 -10.97 0.45
CA PRO A 178 2.28 -9.94 0.62
C PRO A 178 3.18 -9.84 -0.63
N LEU A 179 3.58 -8.61 -0.98
CA LEU A 179 4.53 -8.38 -2.06
C LEU A 179 5.94 -8.74 -1.58
N PRO A 180 6.69 -9.61 -2.28
CA PRO A 180 8.12 -9.78 -2.04
C PRO A 180 8.89 -8.49 -2.39
N GLY A 181 10.12 -8.36 -1.89
CA GLY A 181 10.99 -7.22 -2.19
C GLY A 181 11.45 -7.19 -3.67
N ALA A 182 11.34 -6.02 -4.31
CA ALA A 182 11.83 -5.64 -5.65
C ALA A 182 11.39 -6.51 -6.87
N PRO A 183 11.45 -5.99 -8.12
CA PRO A 183 10.80 -4.81 -8.68
C PRO A 183 9.42 -5.15 -9.27
N VAL A 184 8.61 -5.97 -8.58
CA VAL A 184 7.32 -6.46 -9.11
C VAL A 184 6.33 -5.33 -9.41
N MET A 185 6.37 -4.28 -8.59
CA MET A 185 5.38 -3.21 -8.66
C MET A 185 5.43 -2.42 -9.97
N ARG A 186 6.62 -2.29 -10.58
CA ARG A 186 6.79 -1.73 -11.92
C ARG A 186 5.85 -2.40 -12.93
N ASN A 187 5.71 -3.72 -12.85
CA ASN A 187 4.96 -4.51 -13.81
C ASN A 187 3.49 -4.56 -13.47
N ILE A 188 3.14 -4.43 -12.20
CA ILE A 188 1.75 -4.25 -11.84
C ILE A 188 1.23 -2.92 -12.44
N ILE A 189 2.05 -1.85 -12.43
CA ILE A 189 1.70 -0.60 -13.12
C ILE A 189 1.55 -0.82 -14.64
N LEU A 190 2.47 -1.55 -15.28
CA LEU A 190 2.33 -1.88 -16.70
C LEU A 190 1.12 -2.77 -17.00
N LEU A 191 0.80 -3.73 -16.14
CA LEU A 191 -0.39 -4.56 -16.25
C LEU A 191 -1.66 -3.72 -16.06
N ALA A 192 -1.64 -2.74 -15.16
CA ALA A 192 -2.75 -1.80 -15.00
C ALA A 192 -2.95 -0.93 -16.25
N ARG A 193 -1.89 -0.67 -17.02
CA ARG A 193 -1.96 -0.01 -18.33
C ARG A 193 -2.58 -0.91 -19.38
N ASP A 194 -2.02 -2.11 -19.54
CA ASP A 194 -2.33 -3.01 -20.65
C ASP A 194 -3.67 -3.75 -20.43
N GLU A 195 -4.01 -4.09 -19.18
CA GLU A 195 -5.13 -4.94 -18.79
C GLU A 195 -5.87 -4.39 -17.56
N PRO A 196 -6.52 -3.21 -17.67
CA PRO A 196 -7.13 -2.53 -16.53
C PRO A 196 -8.24 -3.35 -15.85
N ALA A 197 -8.97 -4.18 -16.59
CA ALA A 197 -10.00 -5.06 -16.04
C ALA A 197 -9.39 -6.14 -15.11
N ILE A 198 -8.23 -6.67 -15.49
CA ILE A 198 -7.51 -7.65 -14.67
C ILE A 198 -6.96 -6.99 -13.41
N PHE A 199 -6.36 -5.80 -13.54
CA PHE A 199 -5.89 -5.02 -12.39
C PHE A 199 -7.01 -4.71 -11.39
N ALA A 200 -8.22 -4.41 -11.87
CA ALA A 200 -9.35 -4.09 -11.01
C ALA A 200 -9.70 -5.20 -10.00
N HIS A 201 -9.41 -6.47 -10.32
CA HIS A 201 -9.64 -7.60 -9.40
C HIS A 201 -8.74 -7.58 -8.17
N PHE A 202 -7.60 -6.89 -8.23
CA PHE A 202 -6.64 -6.86 -7.14
C PHE A 202 -6.14 -5.46 -6.76
N SER A 203 -6.91 -4.42 -7.09
CA SER A 203 -6.57 -3.03 -6.81
C SER A 203 -6.75 -2.62 -5.34
N VAL A 204 -7.51 -3.38 -4.54
CA VAL A 204 -7.87 -3.01 -3.16
C VAL A 204 -6.65 -2.67 -2.28
N PRO A 205 -5.57 -3.47 -2.24
CA PRO A 205 -4.42 -3.19 -1.37
C PRO A 205 -3.73 -1.87 -1.66
N PHE A 206 -3.84 -1.35 -2.88
CA PHE A 206 -3.24 -0.07 -3.24
C PHE A 206 -3.84 1.13 -2.50
N ARG A 207 -5.04 0.95 -1.93
CA ARG A 207 -5.78 1.99 -1.19
C ARG A 207 -5.70 1.82 0.33
N CYS A 208 -5.56 0.59 0.82
CA CYS A 208 -5.66 0.28 2.24
C CYS A 208 -4.39 -0.35 2.85
N ASP A 209 -3.37 -0.69 2.04
CA ASP A 209 -2.10 -1.22 2.53
C ASP A 209 -0.95 -0.22 2.34
N ARG A 210 -0.45 0.29 3.46
CA ARG A 210 0.65 1.26 3.49
C ARG A 210 1.93 0.72 2.84
N LEU A 211 2.22 -0.59 2.95
CA LEU A 211 3.42 -1.18 2.37
C LEU A 211 3.28 -1.30 0.85
N VAL A 212 2.12 -1.77 0.36
CA VAL A 212 1.83 -1.77 -1.09
C VAL A 212 1.90 -0.36 -1.64
N ARG A 213 1.36 0.62 -0.91
CA ARG A 213 1.44 2.04 -1.29
C ARG A 213 2.88 2.53 -1.41
N LYS A 214 3.71 2.26 -0.39
CA LYS A 214 5.14 2.59 -0.41
C LYS A 214 5.81 2.01 -1.65
N ARG A 215 5.64 0.71 -1.93
CA ARG A 215 6.23 0.06 -3.10
C ARG A 215 5.74 0.65 -4.43
N THR A 216 4.47 1.09 -4.47
CA THR A 216 3.90 1.80 -5.62
C THR A 216 4.63 3.11 -5.84
N TRP A 217 4.77 3.93 -4.80
CA TRP A 217 5.53 5.18 -4.87
C TRP A 217 7.00 4.97 -5.28
N GLU A 218 7.69 3.98 -4.73
CA GLU A 218 9.07 3.63 -5.12
C GLU A 218 9.15 3.39 -6.64
N SER A 219 8.21 2.62 -7.19
CA SER A 219 8.20 2.30 -8.62
C SER A 219 7.78 3.48 -9.50
N VAL A 220 6.83 4.30 -9.04
CA VAL A 220 6.40 5.53 -9.74
C VAL A 220 7.53 6.52 -9.84
N LEU A 221 8.25 6.79 -8.74
CA LEU A 221 9.37 7.72 -8.72
C LEU A 221 10.50 7.26 -9.65
N LEU A 222 10.82 5.96 -9.64
CA LEU A 222 11.81 5.40 -10.56
C LEU A 222 11.35 5.47 -12.02
N PHE A 223 10.07 5.20 -12.31
CA PHE A 223 9.52 5.34 -13.66
C PHE A 223 9.63 6.76 -14.17
N ILE A 224 9.26 7.74 -13.36
CA ILE A 224 9.33 9.16 -13.72
C ILE A 224 10.79 9.58 -13.88
N ALA A 225 11.69 9.16 -13.00
CA ALA A 225 13.11 9.43 -13.13
C ALA A 225 13.68 8.91 -14.47
N THR A 226 13.41 7.65 -14.83
CA THR A 226 13.82 7.09 -16.12
C THR A 226 13.21 7.83 -17.29
N TYR A 227 11.92 8.19 -17.21
CA TYR A 227 11.23 8.90 -18.28
C TYR A 227 11.76 10.33 -18.49
N THR A 228 12.10 11.03 -17.42
CA THR A 228 12.69 12.37 -17.49
C THR A 228 14.07 12.36 -18.14
N SER A 229 14.86 11.30 -17.89
CA SER A 229 16.17 11.12 -18.51
C SER A 229 16.08 10.68 -19.98
N GLU A 230 15.08 9.86 -20.33
CA GLU A 230 14.88 9.32 -21.67
C GLU A 230 13.42 9.52 -22.14
N PRO A 231 13.08 10.70 -22.68
CA PRO A 231 11.72 10.97 -23.13
C PRO A 231 11.31 10.00 -24.24
N ARG A 232 10.21 9.27 -24.03
CA ARG A 232 9.61 8.39 -25.03
C ARG A 232 8.42 9.07 -25.73
N GLU A 233 7.84 8.39 -26.73
CA GLU A 233 6.67 8.86 -27.49
C GLU A 233 5.53 9.36 -26.58
N PRO A 234 4.87 10.48 -26.93
CA PRO A 234 3.85 11.11 -26.09
C PRO A 234 2.66 10.21 -25.78
N ASP A 235 2.24 9.34 -26.72
CA ASP A 235 1.12 8.41 -26.48
C ASP A 235 1.44 7.40 -25.38
N ARG A 236 2.70 6.96 -25.29
CA ARG A 236 3.16 6.05 -24.23
C ARG A 236 3.20 6.74 -22.86
N ARG A 237 3.40 8.06 -22.84
CA ARG A 237 3.36 8.90 -21.62
C ARG A 237 1.97 8.90 -21.03
N ALA A 238 0.96 9.29 -21.81
CA ALA A 238 -0.41 9.42 -21.33
C ALA A 238 -0.95 8.09 -20.79
N LEU A 239 -0.67 6.98 -21.49
CA LEU A 239 -1.04 5.64 -21.03
C LEU A 239 -0.34 5.25 -19.73
N LEU A 240 0.95 5.57 -19.57
CA LEU A 240 1.69 5.29 -18.34
C LEU A 240 1.11 6.07 -17.15
N PHE A 241 0.86 7.37 -17.29
CA PHE A 241 0.31 8.18 -16.21
C PHE A 241 -1.13 7.78 -15.86
N SER A 242 -1.95 7.39 -16.86
CA SER A 242 -3.25 6.77 -16.61
C SER A 242 -3.14 5.52 -15.73
N ALA A 243 -2.14 4.67 -15.99
CA ALA A 243 -1.89 3.47 -15.20
C ALA A 243 -1.35 3.78 -13.80
N ILE A 244 -0.45 4.77 -13.67
CA ILE A 244 0.04 5.26 -12.38
C ILE A 244 -1.12 5.77 -11.53
N ASN A 245 -1.99 6.60 -12.08
CA ASN A 245 -3.18 7.12 -11.39
C ASN A 245 -4.15 6.00 -11.02
N ARG A 246 -4.29 4.97 -11.86
CA ARG A 246 -5.08 3.77 -11.53
C ARG A 246 -4.49 2.98 -10.35
N CYS A 247 -3.16 2.84 -10.28
CA CYS A 247 -2.48 2.16 -9.17
C CYS A 247 -2.48 3.01 -7.90
N LEU A 248 -2.32 4.33 -7.99
CA LEU A 248 -2.45 5.22 -6.85
C LEU A 248 -3.91 5.44 -6.45
N GLY A 249 -4.86 5.03 -7.29
CA GLY A 249 -6.27 4.98 -6.98
C GLY A 249 -6.90 6.34 -6.72
N GLU A 250 -8.24 6.35 -6.76
CA GLU A 250 -9.04 7.47 -6.32
C GLU A 250 -9.78 7.08 -5.02
N GLY A 251 -10.04 8.07 -4.17
CA GLY A 251 -10.84 7.91 -2.97
C GLY A 251 -10.06 8.04 -1.65
N PRO A 252 -10.78 7.95 -0.51
CA PRO A 252 -10.17 8.11 0.80
C PRO A 252 -9.21 6.96 1.09
N LEU A 253 -8.03 7.31 1.58
CA LEU A 253 -7.00 6.36 2.01
C LEU A 253 -7.13 6.14 3.53
N GLU A 254 -6.83 4.92 3.99
CA GLU A 254 -6.83 4.58 5.42
C GLU A 254 -5.59 5.12 6.17
N PHE A 255 -4.67 5.77 5.45
CA PHE A 255 -3.40 6.27 5.98
C PHE A 255 -3.06 7.61 5.32
N ASP A 256 -2.13 8.33 5.96
CA ASP A 256 -1.59 9.58 5.41
C ASP A 256 -0.62 9.28 4.25
N ASP A 257 -1.11 9.41 3.02
CA ASP A 257 -0.32 9.18 1.81
C ASP A 257 0.79 10.21 1.63
N LYS A 258 0.64 11.43 2.18
CA LYS A 258 1.72 12.43 2.18
C LYS A 258 2.90 11.88 2.97
N ALA A 259 2.66 11.33 4.16
CA ALA A 259 3.72 10.70 4.96
C ALA A 259 4.35 9.50 4.24
N VAL A 260 3.56 8.67 3.55
CA VAL A 260 4.10 7.55 2.76
C VAL A 260 4.97 8.05 1.62
N PHE A 261 4.48 8.99 0.82
CA PHE A 261 5.21 9.62 -0.27
C PHE A 261 6.53 10.21 0.23
N LYS A 262 6.51 11.03 1.29
CA LYS A 262 7.70 11.64 1.88
C LYS A 262 8.77 10.62 2.24
N THR A 263 8.40 9.63 3.06
CA THR A 263 9.35 8.59 3.49
C THR A 263 9.91 7.82 2.29
N THR A 264 9.05 7.52 1.32
CA THR A 264 9.44 6.80 0.10
C THR A 264 10.39 7.61 -0.77
N PHE A 265 10.11 8.91 -0.94
CA PHE A 265 10.93 9.83 -1.71
C PHE A 265 12.34 9.93 -1.13
N VAL A 266 12.43 10.15 0.19
CA VAL A 266 13.71 10.19 0.90
C VAL A 266 14.44 8.86 0.77
N ASP A 267 13.78 7.73 1.02
CA ASP A 267 14.39 6.39 0.92
C ASP A 267 14.91 6.08 -0.50
N THR A 268 14.18 6.51 -1.54
CA THR A 268 14.51 6.25 -2.94
C THR A 268 15.74 7.05 -3.36
N PHE A 269 15.74 8.36 -3.11
CA PHE A 269 16.79 9.25 -3.61
C PHE A 269 17.99 9.42 -2.68
N SER A 270 17.87 9.13 -1.37
CA SER A 270 19.03 9.16 -0.46
C SER A 270 20.05 8.05 -0.72
N LYS A 271 19.60 6.93 -1.29
CA LYS A 271 20.45 5.77 -1.60
C LYS A 271 21.15 5.89 -2.96
N GLN A 272 20.64 6.73 -3.84
CA GLN A 272 21.18 6.91 -5.18
C GLN A 272 22.22 8.04 -5.16
N ARG A 273 23.46 7.72 -5.59
CA ARG A 273 24.55 8.70 -5.70
C ARG A 273 24.47 9.53 -6.98
N GLU A 274 23.57 9.17 -7.89
CA GLU A 274 23.40 9.82 -9.19
C GLU A 274 22.58 11.11 -9.06
N GLU A 275 22.95 12.11 -9.85
CA GLU A 275 22.25 13.38 -9.98
C GLU A 275 20.92 13.16 -10.71
N HIS A 276 19.90 12.70 -9.99
CA HIS A 276 18.55 12.64 -10.55
C HIS A 276 17.97 14.06 -10.67
N PRO A 277 17.25 14.36 -11.76
CA PRO A 277 16.62 15.67 -11.96
C PRO A 277 15.38 15.82 -11.06
N ILE A 278 15.61 15.93 -9.75
CA ILE A 278 14.58 15.92 -8.70
C ILE A 278 13.50 16.98 -8.95
N MET A 279 13.90 18.19 -9.34
CA MET A 279 12.94 19.25 -9.68
C MET A 279 12.01 18.84 -10.83
N ALA A 280 12.54 18.22 -11.87
CA ALA A 280 11.75 17.77 -13.01
C ALA A 280 10.85 16.59 -12.63
N ILE A 281 11.34 15.66 -11.80
CA ILE A 281 10.54 14.55 -11.27
C ILE A 281 9.35 15.09 -10.45
N LEU A 282 9.59 16.00 -9.50
CA LEU A 282 8.53 16.57 -8.67
C LEU A 282 7.53 17.35 -9.52
N LYS A 283 8.02 18.20 -10.44
CA LYS A 283 7.16 18.93 -11.38
C LYS A 283 6.26 17.96 -12.18
N GLN A 284 6.83 16.88 -12.68
CA GLN A 284 6.06 15.89 -13.45
C GLN A 284 5.04 15.15 -12.57
N VAL A 285 5.37 14.84 -11.32
CA VAL A 285 4.40 14.30 -10.35
C VAL A 285 3.26 15.31 -10.12
N CYS A 286 3.54 16.60 -9.96
CA CYS A 286 2.51 17.64 -9.81
C CYS A 286 1.53 17.69 -10.99
N GLU A 287 2.07 17.58 -12.21
CA GLU A 287 1.33 17.83 -13.44
C GLU A 287 0.51 16.63 -13.89
N GLU A 288 0.99 15.41 -13.65
CA GLU A 288 0.47 14.20 -14.29
C GLU A 288 -0.12 13.18 -13.31
N VAL A 289 0.19 13.31 -12.01
CA VAL A 289 -0.26 12.35 -10.99
C VAL A 289 -1.37 12.98 -10.14
N THR A 290 -2.49 12.28 -10.00
CA THR A 290 -3.58 12.68 -9.13
C THR A 290 -3.19 12.40 -7.67
N LEU A 291 -2.93 13.47 -6.90
CA LEU A 291 -2.51 13.38 -5.50
C LEU A 291 -3.67 13.69 -4.56
N THR A 292 -3.69 13.03 -3.41
CA THR A 292 -4.59 13.36 -2.29
C THR A 292 -4.02 14.43 -1.36
N PHE A 293 -2.87 15.02 -1.71
CA PHE A 293 -2.12 15.97 -0.88
C PHE A 293 -1.38 17.00 -1.74
N SER A 294 -1.00 18.12 -1.12
CA SER A 294 -0.16 19.15 -1.76
C SER A 294 1.31 18.70 -1.81
N ILE A 295 1.84 18.55 -3.01
CA ILE A 295 3.26 18.21 -3.22
C ILE A 295 4.20 19.34 -2.78
N VAL A 296 3.76 20.60 -2.81
CA VAL A 296 4.53 21.75 -2.31
C VAL A 296 4.70 21.64 -0.79
N GLU A 297 3.64 21.26 -0.07
CA GLU A 297 3.73 20.99 1.36
C GLU A 297 4.61 19.78 1.65
N ALA A 298 4.45 18.70 0.90
CA ALA A 298 5.30 17.52 1.02
C ALA A 298 6.78 17.86 0.81
N ALA A 299 7.11 18.64 -0.23
CA ALA A 299 8.48 19.08 -0.52
C ALA A 299 9.06 19.96 0.60
N ARG A 300 8.27 20.86 1.20
CA ARG A 300 8.69 21.67 2.35
C ARG A 300 9.01 20.79 3.56
N GLU A 301 8.14 19.86 3.89
CA GLU A 301 8.37 18.94 5.01
C GLU A 301 9.54 17.97 4.76
N ILE A 302 9.82 17.62 3.49
CA ILE A 302 11.01 16.84 3.11
C ILE A 302 12.27 17.67 3.35
N LEU A 303 12.27 18.94 2.94
CA LEU A 303 13.39 19.86 3.15
C LEU A 303 13.70 20.10 4.64
N GLU A 304 12.67 20.09 5.49
CA GLU A 304 12.82 20.20 6.95
C GLU A 304 13.41 18.93 7.59
N ALA A 305 13.30 17.77 6.93
CA ALA A 305 13.89 16.53 7.41
C ALA A 305 15.42 16.58 7.25
N ARG A 306 16.13 16.90 8.34
CA ARG A 306 17.57 17.22 8.42
C ARG A 306 18.59 16.17 7.90
N ASN A 307 18.17 15.14 7.20
CA ASN A 307 19.01 14.00 6.77
C ASN A 307 19.12 13.84 5.25
N LEU A 308 18.78 14.85 4.47
CA LEU A 308 18.93 14.79 3.02
C LEU A 308 20.32 15.26 2.59
N GLY A 309 20.88 14.56 1.60
CA GLY A 309 22.12 14.98 0.97
C GLY A 309 22.00 16.40 0.41
N TRP A 310 23.08 17.18 0.50
CA TRP A 310 23.10 18.59 0.12
C TRP A 310 22.48 18.86 -1.25
N TYR A 311 22.74 18.00 -2.23
CA TYR A 311 22.18 18.09 -3.58
C TYR A 311 20.64 18.08 -3.60
N ILE A 312 20.02 17.16 -2.85
CA ILE A 312 18.56 17.01 -2.79
C ILE A 312 17.95 18.28 -2.19
N ASN A 313 18.55 18.82 -1.12
CA ASN A 313 18.07 20.04 -0.48
C ASN A 313 18.15 21.25 -1.40
N THR A 314 19.23 21.41 -2.16
CA THR A 314 19.37 22.49 -3.14
C THR A 314 18.29 22.39 -4.24
N GLN A 315 18.03 21.17 -4.76
CA GLN A 315 17.00 20.95 -5.77
C GLN A 315 15.58 21.22 -5.22
N LEU A 316 15.28 20.78 -4.00
CA LEU A 316 14.00 21.04 -3.34
C LEU A 316 13.79 22.53 -3.05
N ALA A 317 14.82 23.22 -2.57
CA ALA A 317 14.77 24.66 -2.35
C ALA A 317 14.51 25.41 -3.67
N GLY A 318 15.17 25.00 -4.75
CA GLY A 318 14.90 25.52 -6.10
C GLY A 318 13.46 25.28 -6.55
N PHE A 319 12.91 24.09 -6.33
CA PHE A 319 11.50 23.77 -6.61
C PHE A 319 10.52 24.64 -5.82
N LEU A 320 10.85 24.96 -4.57
CA LEU A 320 10.06 25.82 -3.69
C LEU A 320 10.27 27.33 -3.93
N GLY A 321 11.19 27.72 -4.82
CA GLY A 321 11.54 29.11 -5.07
C GLY A 321 12.27 29.79 -3.91
N LEU A 322 12.99 29.03 -3.08
CA LEU A 322 13.80 29.56 -1.97
C LEU A 322 15.17 30.01 -2.48
N GLU A 323 15.51 31.29 -2.27
CA GLU A 323 16.64 31.95 -2.95
C GLU A 323 18.02 31.53 -2.41
N ARG A 324 18.15 30.93 -1.22
CA ARG A 324 19.44 30.46 -0.66
C ARG A 324 19.32 29.27 0.29
N VAL A 325 20.09 28.23 0.03
CA VAL A 325 20.48 27.19 1.00
C VAL A 325 21.96 27.42 1.32
N GLU A 326 22.26 28.16 2.38
CA GLU A 326 23.64 28.36 2.81
C GLU A 326 24.09 27.18 3.69
N ARG A 327 25.28 26.64 3.38
CA ARG A 327 25.89 25.54 4.13
C ARG A 327 26.64 26.15 5.31
N ILE A 328 26.07 26.10 6.51
CA ILE A 328 26.69 26.63 7.73
C ILE A 328 27.08 25.45 8.63
N GLY A 329 28.32 24.96 8.49
CA GLY A 329 28.82 23.80 9.24
C GLY A 329 28.11 22.48 8.87
N ASP A 330 27.80 21.65 9.87
CA ASP A 330 27.02 20.40 9.72
C ASP A 330 25.49 20.65 9.70
N GLY A 331 25.05 21.92 9.75
CA GLY A 331 23.64 22.33 9.72
C GLY A 331 23.27 23.12 8.46
N MET A 332 21.97 23.16 8.17
CA MET A 332 21.39 24.01 7.11
C MET A 332 20.43 25.04 7.71
N GLU A 333 20.52 26.29 7.25
CA GLU A 333 19.59 27.38 7.59
C GLU A 333 18.91 27.85 6.30
N LEU A 334 17.57 27.94 6.31
CA LEU A 334 16.76 28.37 5.17
C LEU A 334 16.39 29.84 5.35
N THR A 335 16.73 30.69 4.38
CA THR A 335 16.31 32.10 4.38
C THR A 335 15.20 32.32 3.35
N ALA A 336 14.04 32.82 3.78
CA ALA A 336 12.98 33.23 2.88
C ALA A 336 13.36 34.54 2.19
N GLY A 337 13.45 34.53 0.87
CA GLY A 337 13.73 35.72 0.06
C GLY A 337 12.60 36.73 0.18
N ASN A 338 12.78 37.76 1.01
CA ASN A 338 11.83 38.85 1.16
C ASN A 338 12.00 39.79 -0.04
N ARG A 339 11.25 39.57 -1.12
CA ARG A 339 11.16 40.55 -2.22
C ARG A 339 10.42 41.78 -1.70
N GLY A 340 11.21 42.78 -1.32
CA GLY A 340 10.72 44.04 -0.79
C GLY A 340 9.75 44.73 -1.74
N ASN A 341 8.55 44.98 -1.24
CA ASN A 341 7.80 46.17 -1.60
C ASN A 341 7.64 46.96 -0.30
N ASN A 342 8.65 47.79 -0.01
CA ASN A 342 8.67 48.68 1.14
C ASN A 342 7.76 49.89 0.85
N SER A 343 6.64 50.00 1.54
CA SER A 343 6.10 51.31 1.91
C SER A 343 5.34 51.28 3.23
N ALA A 344 5.93 51.99 4.20
CA ALA A 344 5.32 52.74 5.30
C ALA A 344 4.75 52.01 6.53
N ARG A 345 5.37 52.34 7.69
CA ARG A 345 4.82 52.63 9.04
C ARG A 345 3.97 51.51 9.71
N SER A 346 4.03 51.24 11.02
CA SER A 346 4.43 51.99 12.22
C SER A 346 4.52 51.02 13.41
N ASN A 347 5.22 51.46 14.47
CA ASN A 347 5.29 50.84 15.81
C ASN A 347 3.96 50.27 16.33
N GLY A 348 4.05 49.09 16.96
CA GLY A 348 2.92 48.43 17.62
C GLY A 348 3.40 47.33 18.58
N MET A 349 3.82 47.78 19.76
CA MET A 349 4.10 47.01 20.97
C MET A 349 2.82 46.31 21.48
N TRP A 350 2.79 44.98 21.63
CA TRP A 350 1.96 44.26 22.63
C TRP A 350 2.53 42.88 22.96
N ALA A 351 2.68 42.65 24.26
CA ALA A 351 2.80 41.33 24.88
C ALA A 351 1.39 40.72 25.09
N TRP A 352 1.31 39.38 25.20
CA TRP A 352 0.83 38.61 26.36
C TRP A 352 0.41 37.17 25.97
N SER A 353 0.65 36.27 26.95
CA SER A 353 0.02 34.97 27.25
C SER A 353 0.14 33.80 26.29
#